data_AF-A0A356ZAY2-F1
#
_entry.id   AF-A0A356ZAY2-F1
#
_cell.length_a   1.000
_cell.length_b   1.000
_cell.length_c   1.000
_cell.angle_alpha   90.00
_cell.angle_beta   90.00
_cell.angle_gamma   90.00
#
_symmetry.space_group_name_H-M   'P 1'
#
loop_
_entity.id
_entity.type
_entity.pdbx_description
1 polymer ?
#
loop_
_entity_poly.entity_id
_entity_poly.type
_entity_poly.pdbx_seq_one_letter_code
_entity_poly.pdbx_strand_id
1 'polypeptide(L)' 'MAEIRVVHYLNQFFGQIGGEEKADITPFSQEGPVGPGTALQKELASDIKIVGTVICGDTYFNE' A
#
# COMPACT_ATOMS: atom_id res chain seq x y z
N MET A 1 1.35 20.20 -15.73
CA MET A 1 1.55 20.09 -14.27
C MET A 1 2.63 19.03 -14.03
N ALA A 2 3.38 19.12 -12.94
CA ALA A 2 4.37 18.08 -12.61
C ALA A 2 3.65 16.83 -12.10
N GLU A 3 4.18 15.64 -12.41
CA GLU A 3 3.63 14.35 -11.96
C GLU A 3 3.60 14.29 -10.42
N ILE A 4 2.43 14.00 -9.84
CA ILE A 4 2.25 13.75 -8.42
C ILE A 4 2.60 12.30 -8.14
N ARG A 5 3.64 12.10 -7.33
CA ARG A 5 4.12 10.77 -6.92
C ARG A 5 3.51 10.43 -5.56
N VAL A 6 2.79 9.31 -5.51
CA VAL A 6 2.03 8.85 -4.34
C VAL A 6 2.63 7.56 -3.80
N VAL A 7 2.67 7.44 -2.49
CA VAL A 7 2.90 6.18 -1.78
C VAL A 7 1.58 5.75 -1.16
N HIS A 8 1.14 4.52 -1.42
CA HIS A 8 -0.09 3.98 -0.86
C HIS A 8 0.23 3.14 0.39
N TYR A 9 -0.31 3.51 1.54
CA TYR A 9 -0.17 2.71 2.74
C TYR A 9 -1.31 1.70 2.85
N LEU A 10 -0.98 0.44 3.16
CA LEU A 10 -1.93 -0.65 3.33
C LEU A 10 -1.60 -1.44 4.60
N ASN A 11 -2.62 -2.07 5.17
CA ASN A 11 -2.39 -3.11 6.16
C ASN A 11 -1.98 -4.44 5.49
N GLN A 12 -1.61 -5.44 6.29
CA GLN A 12 -1.19 -6.77 5.84
C GLN A 12 -2.24 -7.46 4.95
N PHE A 13 -3.53 -7.23 5.23
CA PHE A 13 -4.63 -7.87 4.49
C PHE A 13 -4.75 -7.29 3.08
N PHE A 14 -4.87 -5.97 2.97
CA PHE A 14 -4.93 -5.30 1.66
C PHE A 14 -3.60 -5.38 0.90
N GLY A 15 -2.48 -5.48 1.64
CA GLY A 15 -1.14 -5.73 1.11
C GLY A 15 -0.89 -7.16 0.60
N GLN A 16 -1.90 -8.04 0.64
CA GLN A 16 -1.83 -9.44 0.17
C GLN A 16 -0.81 -10.31 0.94
N ILE A 17 -0.59 -10.02 2.22
CA ILE A 17 0.38 -10.76 3.05
C ILE A 17 -0.29 -11.86 3.86
N GLY A 18 -1.53 -11.64 4.31
CA GLY A 18 -2.29 -12.60 5.12
C GLY A 18 -3.34 -11.89 5.97
N GLY A 19 -4.05 -12.67 6.80
CA GLY A 19 -5.06 -12.16 7.74
C GLY A 19 -4.46 -11.74 9.08
N GLU A 20 -5.17 -12.08 10.16
CA GLU A 20 -4.74 -11.81 11.54
C GLU A 20 -3.42 -12.50 11.89
N GLU A 21 -3.12 -13.66 11.28
CA GLU A 21 -1.87 -14.40 11.49
C GLU A 21 -0.62 -13.65 10.99
N LYS A 22 -0.81 -12.55 10.24
CA LYS A 22 0.24 -11.64 9.77
C LYS A 22 0.07 -10.22 10.32
N ALA A 23 -0.79 -9.99 11.31
CA ALA A 23 -1.05 -8.66 11.84
C ALA A 23 0.14 -8.06 12.62
N ASP A 24 1.16 -8.86 12.96
CA ASP A 24 2.36 -8.42 13.70
C ASP A 24 3.60 -8.21 12.80
N ILE A 25 3.44 -8.19 11.47
CA ILE A 25 4.59 -7.95 10.59
C ILE A 25 5.07 -6.49 10.70
N THR A 26 6.39 -6.33 10.77
CA THR A 26 7.06 -5.02 10.69
C THR A 26 6.75 -4.34 9.35
N PRO A 27 6.74 -2.99 9.30
CA PRO A 27 6.49 -2.27 8.07
C PRO A 27 7.57 -2.54 7.02
N PHE A 28 7.15 -2.70 5.77
CA PHE A 28 8.04 -2.82 4.63
C PHE A 28 7.41 -2.20 3.38
N SER A 29 8.23 -1.96 2.35
CA SER A 29 7.78 -1.33 1.10
C SER A 29 7.84 -2.29 -0.08
N GLN A 30 6.92 -2.13 -1.02
CA GLN A 30 6.96 -2.72 -2.34
C GLN A 30 6.95 -1.62 -3.40
N GLU A 31 7.61 -1.88 -4.53
CA GLU A 31 7.59 -0.97 -5.68
C GLU A 31 6.22 -1.02 -6.38
N GLY A 32 5.70 0.16 -6.72
CA GLY A 32 4.40 0.29 -7.40
C GLY A 32 3.17 -0.02 -6.53
N PRO A 33 1.99 -0.10 -7.15
CA PRO A 33 0.73 -0.37 -6.47
C PRO A 33 0.57 -1.87 -6.12
N VAL A 34 0.05 -2.16 -4.93
CA VAL A 34 -0.31 -3.51 -4.47
C VAL A 34 -1.80 -3.57 -4.13
N GLY A 35 -2.42 -4.74 -4.37
CA GLY A 35 -3.81 -5.02 -3.99
C GLY A 35 -4.79 -3.95 -4.49
N PRO A 36 -5.56 -3.29 -3.62
CA PRO A 36 -6.49 -2.23 -4.02
C PRO A 36 -5.79 -1.03 -4.67
N GLY A 37 -4.49 -0.82 -4.44
CA GLY A 37 -3.69 0.21 -5.11
C GLY A 37 -3.71 0.08 -6.63
N THR A 38 -3.80 -1.15 -7.16
CA THR A 38 -3.83 -1.39 -8.62
C THR A 38 -5.13 -0.92 -9.24
N ALA A 39 -6.25 -1.07 -8.53
CA ALA A 39 -7.54 -0.53 -8.96
C ALA A 39 -7.56 0.99 -8.79
N LEU A 40 -7.07 1.51 -7.65
CA LEU A 40 -6.98 2.93 -7.38
C LEU A 40 -6.18 3.67 -8.47
N GLN A 41 -5.03 3.14 -8.91
CA GLN A 41 -4.22 3.73 -9.98
C GLN A 41 -4.99 3.95 -11.28
N LYS A 42 -6.00 3.12 -11.59
CA LYS A 42 -6.81 3.25 -12.81
C LYS A 42 -7.83 4.40 -12.71
N GLU A 43 -8.27 4.70 -11.49
CA GLU A 43 -9.25 5.76 -11.22
C GLU A 43 -8.59 7.12 -10.93
N LEU A 44 -7.29 7.12 -10.60
CA LEU A 44 -6.52 8.34 -10.42
C LEU A 44 -6.31 9.08 -11.75
N ALA A 45 -6.22 10.41 -11.67
CA ALA A 45 -5.87 11.24 -12.82
C ALA A 45 -4.51 10.84 -13.39
N SER A 46 -4.31 11.06 -14.70
CA SER A 46 -3.10 10.60 -15.43
C SER A 46 -1.80 11.24 -14.95
N ASP A 47 -1.87 12.36 -14.24
CA ASP A 47 -0.75 13.04 -13.61
C ASP A 47 -0.47 12.55 -12.17
N ILE A 48 -1.20 11.54 -11.68
CA ILE A 48 -1.00 10.95 -10.35
C ILE A 48 -0.55 9.49 -10.51
N LYS A 49 0.61 9.18 -9.93
CA LYS A 49 1.23 7.85 -10.01
C LYS A 49 1.54 7.30 -8.63
N ILE A 50 1.04 6.10 -8.33
CA ILE A 50 1.45 5.31 -7.18
C ILE A 50 2.82 4.70 -7.50
N VAL A 51 3.86 5.25 -6.88
CA VAL A 51 5.25 4.83 -7.11
C VAL A 51 5.70 3.73 -6.14
N GLY A 52 4.95 3.51 -5.07
CA GLY A 52 5.24 2.48 -4.08
C GLY A 52 4.07 2.24 -3.15
N THR A 53 4.12 1.09 -2.48
CA THR A 53 3.18 0.73 -1.43
C THR A 53 3.96 0.42 -0.15
N VAL A 54 3.52 0.98 0.97
CA VAL A 54 4.01 0.59 2.30
C VAL A 54 2.98 -0.33 2.93
N ILE A 55 3.43 -1.45 3.48
CA ILE A 55 2.57 -2.47 4.09
C ILE A 55 3.03 -2.66 5.53
N CYS A 56 2.10 -2.65 6.48
CA CYS A 56 2.36 -2.91 7.90
C CYS A 56 1.25 -3.80 8.47
N GLY A 57 1.58 -4.61 9.48
CA GLY A 57 0.55 -5.33 10.23
C GLY A 57 -0.27 -4.39 11.11
N ASP A 58 -1.59 -4.62 11.19
CA ASP A 58 -2.49 -3.81 12.03
C ASP A 58 -2.14 -3.88 13.53
N THR A 59 -1.69 -5.04 14.03
CA THR A 59 -1.22 -5.17 15.43
C THR A 59 0.08 -4.42 15.61
N TYR A 60 1.07 -4.63 14.74
CA TYR A 60 2.37 -3.93 14.83
C TYR A 60 2.22 -2.41 14.78
N PHE A 61 1.28 -1.88 13.99
CA PHE A 61 1.04 -0.44 13.90
C PHE A 61 0.37 0.16 15.15
N ASN A 62 -0.43 -0.64 15.85
CA ASN A 62 -1.19 -0.19 17.02
C ASN A 62 -0.41 -0.32 18.35
N GLU A 63 0.75 -1.00 18.35
CA GLU A 63 1.66 -1.15 19.49
C GLU A 63 2.78 -0.09 19.49
#